data_AF-A0A8J2NEQ6-F1
#
_entry.id   AF-A0A8J2NEQ6-F1
#
_cell.length_a   1.000
_cell.length_b   1.000
_cell.length_c   1.000
_cell.angle_alpha   90.00
_cell.angle_beta   90.00
_cell.angle_gamma   90.00
#
_symmetry.space_group_name_H-M   'P 1'
#
loop_
_entity.id
_entity.type
_entity.pdbx_description
1 polymer ?
#
loop_
_entity_poly.entity_id
_entity_poly.type
_entity_poly.pdbx_seq_one_letter_code
_entity_poly.pdbx_strand_id
1 'polypeptide(L)'
;MGETHKYDEEMHVPFRLPAASLYVPANTPRHKGMIIAVKMRTKTGRSRHIVNVEIKTRIHYTIYALELLAHLSIIIMDYFKQPVPGDQVRTIGNHTFTWTDQHIPKSQTDPLRFECDELGAAAVKKIQAIHEQLRSEGHQVNRGDLFETLSQYHDQDDDLSQLWQETHYVPEWVDWDQIARGQRFFYRYALANLIGFAFQGFVGENSASTSVVEVLARTGGFSTRVLRRRLLETFQLVLQVTHSLEYIKPGGSGHRSIIRVRLLHSMVRQQILKVAASKCRFFDQDTHGIPINTLDSIHAIATFSCNHAWLQLPCMGITPDPQEVEDYIALWRYVAHVIGSPQEYYTSAAQAKAVMESLAYNELFVTPTSVVIGHNFVEALKDLPPINISDGFIQAASRQLNGHEICDQLGMGRPGLYAYACFTGHCWFVSVLAMMQQWIPSFDERMIQLCREGLHGAIIHSNQGLGGGSILDFKYVPDGRIQGKEKSGRMEGMLWFFERPLEMIYFVVFVIGCLVILGGSLGVAQLVTVGISGSQRLFL
;
A
#
# COMPACT_ATOMS: atom_id res chain seq x y z
N MET A 1 -38.14 -38.50 20.82
CA MET A 1 -38.45 -38.51 22.26
C MET A 1 -37.09 -38.40 22.95
N GLY A 2 -36.59 -37.24 23.36
CA GLY A 2 -37.25 -36.12 24.06
C GLY A 2 -36.87 -36.25 25.55
N GLU A 3 -36.34 -35.25 26.28
CA GLU A 3 -36.09 -33.83 25.98
C GLU A 3 -34.82 -33.32 26.72
N THR A 4 -34.40 -32.10 26.42
CA THR A 4 -33.19 -31.43 26.95
C THR A 4 -33.48 -30.56 28.18
N HIS A 5 -32.60 -30.59 29.18
CA HIS A 5 -32.60 -29.61 30.29
C HIS A 5 -32.11 -28.23 29.86
N LYS A 6 -32.72 -27.18 30.42
CA LYS A 6 -32.11 -25.85 30.62
C LYS A 6 -32.54 -25.27 31.97
N TYR A 7 -31.60 -24.59 32.63
CA TYR A 7 -31.82 -23.70 33.77
C TYR A 7 -31.89 -22.25 33.29
N ASP A 8 -32.59 -21.39 34.04
CA ASP A 8 -32.11 -20.06 34.47
C ASP A 8 -33.08 -19.47 35.51
N GLU A 9 -32.56 -18.81 36.54
CA GLU A 9 -33.32 -18.11 37.59
C GLU A 9 -32.61 -16.78 37.99
N GLU A 10 -33.24 -15.92 38.79
CA GLU A 10 -33.13 -14.45 38.70
C GLU A 10 -32.10 -13.69 39.60
N MET A 11 -31.93 -12.38 39.30
CA MET A 11 -31.61 -11.22 40.17
C MET A 11 -30.15 -11.03 40.73
N HIS A 12 -29.41 -9.95 40.41
CA HIS A 12 -29.47 -8.52 40.89
C HIS A 12 -28.88 -8.28 42.31
N VAL A 13 -28.10 -7.23 42.68
CA VAL A 13 -27.45 -6.00 42.11
C VAL A 13 -26.28 -5.60 43.09
N PRO A 14 -25.59 -4.40 43.11
CA PRO A 14 -25.25 -3.33 42.13
C PRO A 14 -23.76 -2.84 42.15
N PHE A 15 -23.36 -1.97 41.19
CA PHE A 15 -22.34 -0.93 41.44
C PHE A 15 -22.60 0.34 40.60
N ARG A 16 -22.22 1.53 41.10
CA ARG A 16 -22.48 2.85 40.48
C ARG A 16 -21.18 3.62 40.21
N LEU A 17 -21.14 4.36 39.11
CA LEU A 17 -20.27 5.54 38.89
C LEU A 17 -21.08 6.67 38.22
N PRO A 18 -20.64 7.95 38.31
CA PRO A 18 -21.56 9.09 38.27
C PRO A 18 -21.90 9.61 36.88
N ALA A 19 -23.12 10.14 36.74
CA ALA A 19 -23.58 10.83 35.53
C ALA A 19 -23.14 12.31 35.54
N ALA A 20 -22.42 12.72 34.49
CA ALA A 20 -22.28 14.14 34.15
C ALA A 20 -23.50 14.58 33.32
N SER A 21 -24.25 15.57 33.82
CA SER A 21 -25.50 16.02 33.23
C SER A 21 -25.29 17.00 32.07
N LEU A 22 -25.62 16.60 30.85
CA LEU A 22 -25.83 17.52 29.71
C LEU A 22 -27.32 17.83 29.58
N TYR A 23 -27.67 19.08 29.87
CA TYR A 23 -29.04 19.58 29.92
C TYR A 23 -29.54 19.89 28.49
N VAL A 24 -30.41 19.06 27.94
CA VAL A 24 -31.04 19.28 26.62
C VAL A 24 -32.41 19.95 26.81
N PRO A 25 -32.65 21.17 26.29
CA PRO A 25 -33.94 21.82 26.42
C PRO A 25 -35.04 21.06 25.66
N ALA A 26 -36.13 20.72 26.36
CA ALA A 26 -37.31 20.10 25.77
C ALA A 26 -38.13 21.12 24.94
N ASN A 27 -37.62 21.52 23.76
CA ASN A 27 -38.40 22.19 22.72
C ASN A 27 -37.69 22.15 21.35
N THR A 28 -37.68 20.98 20.72
CA THR A 28 -37.30 20.83 19.30
C THR A 28 -38.56 20.71 18.45
N PRO A 29 -38.89 21.66 17.56
CA PRO A 29 -40.05 21.53 16.69
C PRO A 29 -39.82 20.40 15.67
N ARG A 30 -40.60 19.32 15.76
CA ARG A 30 -40.64 18.30 14.70
C ARG A 30 -41.02 18.97 13.38
N HIS A 31 -40.19 18.79 12.34
CA HIS A 31 -40.43 19.36 11.01
C HIS A 31 -41.84 19.03 10.48
N LYS A 32 -42.74 20.01 10.52
CA LYS A 32 -43.95 20.05 9.69
C LYS A 32 -43.63 20.88 8.46
N GLY A 33 -43.94 20.34 7.28
CA GLY A 33 -43.75 21.05 6.01
C GLY A 33 -44.55 22.35 5.99
N MET A 34 -43.89 23.46 5.66
CA MET A 34 -44.51 24.78 5.56
C MET A 34 -45.32 24.87 4.26
N ILE A 35 -46.65 24.74 4.36
CA ILE A 35 -47.58 24.96 3.26
C ILE A 35 -47.89 26.46 3.18
N ILE A 36 -47.36 27.15 2.18
CA ILE A 36 -47.72 28.55 1.90
C ILE A 36 -48.96 28.56 1.01
N ALA A 37 -50.13 28.82 1.59
CA ALA A 37 -51.38 28.99 0.86
C ALA A 37 -51.60 30.48 0.51
N VAL A 38 -51.28 30.89 -0.72
CA VAL A 38 -51.58 32.25 -1.21
C VAL A 38 -53.04 32.33 -1.67
N LYS A 39 -53.89 33.01 -0.89
CA LYS A 39 -55.31 33.19 -1.19
C LYS A 39 -55.55 34.46 -2.02
N MET A 40 -55.45 34.37 -3.34
CA MET A 40 -55.92 35.45 -4.22
C MET A 40 -57.45 35.39 -4.39
N ARG A 41 -58.10 36.56 -4.31
CA ARG A 41 -59.57 36.70 -4.37
C ARG A 41 -59.98 37.33 -5.71
N THR A 42 -60.33 36.51 -6.70
CA THR A 42 -60.88 36.99 -7.97
C THR A 42 -62.41 37.08 -7.92
N LYS A 43 -62.97 38.22 -8.37
CA LYS A 43 -64.41 38.37 -8.62
C LYS A 43 -64.78 37.71 -9.95
N THR A 44 -64.99 36.39 -9.94
CA THR A 44 -65.86 35.58 -10.84
C THR A 44 -65.44 34.11 -10.69
N GLY A 45 -66.39 33.22 -10.36
CA GLY A 45 -66.09 31.82 -10.10
C GLY A 45 -66.00 30.97 -11.36
N ARG A 46 -64.84 30.36 -11.61
CA ARG A 46 -64.68 29.09 -12.37
C ARG A 46 -63.29 28.49 -12.10
N SER A 47 -63.25 27.18 -11.85
CA SER A 47 -62.05 26.45 -11.41
C SER A 47 -61.08 26.14 -12.57
N ARG A 48 -59.77 26.16 -12.30
CA ARG A 48 -58.74 25.46 -13.11
C ARG A 48 -57.63 24.90 -12.22
N HIS A 49 -57.03 23.79 -12.67
CA HIS A 49 -55.93 23.10 -12.00
C HIS A 49 -54.64 23.92 -11.99
N ILE A 50 -53.81 23.71 -10.97
CA ILE A 50 -52.39 24.10 -10.96
C ILE A 50 -51.57 22.87 -10.57
N VAL A 51 -50.70 22.45 -11.49
CA VAL A 51 -49.57 21.54 -11.22
C VAL A 51 -48.44 22.38 -10.63
N ASN A 52 -47.68 21.86 -9.67
CA ASN A 52 -46.38 22.46 -9.33
C ASN A 52 -45.35 21.41 -8.90
N VAL A 53 -44.16 21.54 -9.47
CA VAL A 53 -42.99 20.68 -9.34
C VAL A 53 -41.77 21.59 -9.08
N GLU A 54 -40.71 21.05 -8.48
CA GLU A 54 -39.37 21.66 -8.34
C GLU A 54 -39.20 22.99 -7.57
N ILE A 55 -39.00 22.87 -6.25
CA ILE A 55 -38.10 23.77 -5.48
C ILE A 55 -37.12 22.98 -4.58
N LYS A 56 -37.41 21.72 -4.20
CA LYS A 56 -36.59 20.94 -3.25
C LYS A 56 -35.18 20.58 -3.75
N THR A 57 -34.98 20.35 -5.04
CA THR A 57 -33.73 19.79 -5.59
C THR A 57 -32.54 20.75 -5.46
N ARG A 58 -32.70 22.03 -5.83
CA ARG A 58 -31.58 23.01 -5.76
C ARG A 58 -31.04 23.20 -4.35
N ILE A 59 -31.92 23.31 -3.35
CA ILE A 59 -31.50 23.51 -1.96
C ILE A 59 -30.71 22.30 -1.43
N HIS A 60 -31.13 21.07 -1.76
CA HIS A 60 -30.34 19.87 -1.44
C HIS A 60 -28.95 19.90 -2.08
N TYR A 61 -28.84 20.16 -3.39
CA TYR A 61 -27.53 20.22 -4.05
C TYR A 61 -26.63 21.33 -3.48
N THR A 62 -27.18 22.48 -3.08
CA THR A 62 -26.38 23.55 -2.45
C THR A 62 -25.92 23.17 -1.04
N ILE A 63 -26.74 22.49 -0.25
CA ILE A 63 -26.34 21.97 1.07
C ILE A 63 -25.25 20.91 0.91
N TYR A 64 -25.43 19.92 0.03
CA TYR A 64 -24.40 18.92 -0.27
C TYR A 64 -23.10 19.53 -0.80
N ALA A 65 -23.17 20.56 -1.65
CA ALA A 65 -21.97 21.27 -2.12
C ALA A 65 -21.27 22.03 -0.98
N LEU A 66 -22.03 22.61 -0.05
CA LEU A 66 -21.48 23.28 1.14
C LEU A 66 -20.90 22.27 2.15
N GLU A 67 -21.51 21.10 2.33
CA GLU A 67 -20.97 20.01 3.16
C GLU A 67 -19.71 19.41 2.54
N LEU A 68 -19.67 19.25 1.21
CA LEU A 68 -18.49 18.82 0.47
C LEU A 68 -17.35 19.85 0.58
N LEU A 69 -17.67 21.15 0.41
CA LEU A 69 -16.72 22.25 0.63
C LEU A 69 -16.27 22.36 2.09
N ALA A 70 -17.14 22.05 3.06
CA ALA A 70 -16.79 22.01 4.47
C ALA A 70 -15.85 20.84 4.78
N HIS A 71 -16.12 19.64 4.25
CA HIS A 71 -15.21 18.50 4.36
C HIS A 71 -13.87 18.79 3.68
N LEU A 72 -13.88 19.34 2.46
CA LEU A 72 -12.66 19.85 1.81
C LEU A 72 -11.94 20.88 2.70
N SER A 73 -12.64 21.81 3.34
CA SER A 73 -12.02 22.81 4.22
C SER A 73 -11.43 22.21 5.50
N ILE A 74 -12.05 21.18 6.09
CA ILE A 74 -11.54 20.47 7.26
C ILE A 74 -10.32 19.63 6.88
N ILE A 75 -10.40 18.89 5.76
CA ILE A 75 -9.28 18.14 5.19
C ILE A 75 -8.10 19.09 4.90
N ILE A 76 -8.37 20.24 4.27
CA ILE A 76 -7.38 21.30 4.02
C ILE A 76 -6.81 21.86 5.34
N MET A 77 -7.63 22.09 6.37
CA MET A 77 -7.15 22.62 7.66
C MET A 77 -6.30 21.63 8.46
N ASP A 78 -6.62 20.32 8.46
CA ASP A 78 -5.75 19.31 9.08
C ASP A 78 -4.48 19.06 8.24
N TYR A 79 -4.55 19.18 6.91
CA TYR A 79 -3.38 19.17 6.02
C TYR A 79 -2.47 20.41 6.22
N PHE A 80 -3.04 21.53 6.69
CA PHE A 80 -2.33 22.76 7.03
C PHE A 80 -2.31 23.05 8.54
N LYS A 81 -2.09 22.02 9.39
CA LYS A 81 -1.50 22.24 10.71
C LYS A 81 -0.11 22.84 10.53
N GLN A 82 -0.05 24.17 10.53
CA GLN A 82 1.19 24.94 10.46
C GLN A 82 2.12 24.50 11.59
N PRO A 83 3.40 24.19 11.31
CA PRO A 83 4.34 23.80 12.34
C PRO A 83 4.51 24.94 13.34
N VAL A 84 4.48 24.59 14.62
CA VAL A 84 4.61 25.51 15.74
C VAL A 84 6.09 25.88 15.90
N PRO A 85 6.43 27.14 16.25
CA PRO A 85 7.82 27.52 16.50
C PRO A 85 8.47 26.66 17.60
N GLY A 86 9.35 25.75 17.18
CA GLY A 86 9.99 24.72 18.04
C GLY A 86 9.92 23.30 17.46
N ASP A 87 8.99 23.04 16.53
CA ASP A 87 8.81 21.72 15.92
C ASP A 87 10.03 21.29 15.10
N GLN A 88 10.50 20.05 15.31
CA GLN A 88 11.55 19.44 14.50
C GLN A 88 10.97 18.88 13.18
N VAL A 89 10.57 19.78 12.29
CA VAL A 89 10.02 19.43 10.97
C VAL A 89 11.09 18.78 10.09
N ARG A 90 10.74 17.66 9.46
CA ARG A 90 11.56 16.92 8.50
C ARG A 90 10.77 16.71 7.20
N THR A 91 11.48 16.58 6.10
CA THR A 91 10.90 16.33 4.76
C THR A 91 11.68 15.24 4.05
N ILE A 92 10.97 14.32 3.39
CA ILE A 92 11.50 13.23 2.58
C ILE A 92 10.70 13.24 1.27
N GLY A 93 11.32 13.67 0.17
CA GLY A 93 10.62 13.82 -1.10
C GLY A 93 9.44 14.79 -0.98
N ASN A 94 8.22 14.30 -1.19
CA ASN A 94 6.98 15.06 -1.03
C ASN A 94 6.31 14.92 0.35
N HIS A 95 6.87 14.11 1.25
CA HIS A 95 6.31 13.86 2.58
C HIS A 95 6.97 14.76 3.63
N THR A 96 6.17 15.45 4.44
CA THR A 96 6.64 16.33 5.53
C THR A 96 5.98 15.95 6.84
N PHE A 97 6.77 15.86 7.91
CA PHE A 97 6.32 15.42 9.22
C PHE A 97 7.09 16.11 10.34
N THR A 98 6.57 16.01 11.56
CA THR A 98 7.25 16.51 12.77
C THR A 98 7.86 15.33 13.50
N TRP A 99 9.16 15.41 13.79
CA TRP A 99 9.85 14.40 14.58
C TRP A 99 9.35 14.40 16.03
N THR A 100 9.10 13.21 16.59
CA THR A 100 8.54 13.00 17.93
C THR A 100 9.34 11.97 18.72
N ASP A 101 9.05 11.79 20.01
CA ASP A 101 9.68 10.77 20.85
C ASP A 101 9.38 9.31 20.43
N GLN A 102 8.42 9.10 19.51
CA GLN A 102 8.18 7.79 18.89
C GLN A 102 9.10 7.49 17.70
N HIS A 103 9.82 8.50 17.20
CA HIS A 103 10.77 8.34 16.10
C HIS A 103 12.12 7.84 16.61
N ILE A 104 12.74 6.96 15.82
CA ILE A 104 13.96 6.25 16.18
C ILE A 104 15.16 7.02 15.59
N PRO A 105 16.05 7.60 16.42
CA PRO A 105 17.22 8.31 15.92
C PRO A 105 18.21 7.33 15.29
N LYS A 106 19.00 7.82 14.32
CA LYS A 106 19.95 6.99 13.57
C LYS A 106 20.92 6.19 14.46
N SER A 107 21.30 6.73 15.63
CA SER A 107 22.14 6.04 16.62
C SER A 107 21.52 4.77 17.23
N GLN A 108 20.21 4.57 17.09
CA GLN A 108 19.50 3.34 17.48
C GLN A 108 19.20 2.43 16.27
N THR A 109 19.10 2.96 15.04
CA THR A 109 18.90 2.14 13.84
C THR A 109 20.19 1.57 13.26
N ASP A 110 21.31 2.29 13.36
CA ASP A 110 22.60 1.86 12.80
C ASP A 110 23.11 0.50 13.34
N PRO A 111 23.00 0.16 14.64
CA PRO A 111 23.38 -1.17 15.14
C PRO A 111 22.63 -2.32 14.47
N LEU A 112 21.35 -2.13 14.12
CA LEU A 112 20.50 -3.13 13.48
C LEU A 112 20.98 -3.52 12.06
N ARG A 113 21.94 -2.79 11.49
CA ARG A 113 22.62 -3.14 10.23
C ARG A 113 23.59 -4.32 10.39
N PHE A 114 24.02 -4.61 11.62
CA PHE A 114 24.96 -5.68 11.94
C PHE A 114 24.29 -6.90 12.60
N GLU A 115 22.96 -6.86 12.74
CA GLU A 115 22.13 -7.97 13.22
C GLU A 115 21.47 -8.69 12.04
N CYS A 116 21.17 -9.98 12.21
CA CYS A 116 20.38 -10.74 11.22
C CYS A 116 19.67 -11.94 11.86
N ASP A 117 18.77 -12.58 11.10
CA ASP A 117 18.09 -13.82 11.47
C ASP A 117 19.07 -15.00 11.57
N GLU A 118 19.68 -15.18 12.74
CA GLU A 118 20.64 -16.25 13.04
C GLU A 118 19.98 -17.63 12.98
N LEU A 119 18.75 -17.77 13.49
CA LEU A 119 17.99 -19.02 13.47
C LEU A 119 17.68 -19.45 12.04
N GLY A 120 17.20 -18.54 11.18
CA GLY A 120 17.02 -18.83 9.76
C GLY A 120 18.33 -19.14 9.03
N ALA A 121 19.45 -18.53 9.43
CA ALA A 121 20.77 -18.86 8.88
C ALA A 121 21.24 -20.25 9.30
N ALA A 122 21.03 -20.65 10.56
CA ALA A 122 21.32 -21.99 11.07
C ALA A 122 20.45 -23.04 10.34
N ALA A 123 19.14 -22.84 10.29
CA ALA A 123 18.20 -23.73 9.60
C ALA A 123 18.55 -23.92 8.12
N VAL A 124 18.88 -22.85 7.37
CA VAL A 124 19.32 -22.95 5.98
C VAL A 124 20.58 -23.82 5.85
N LYS A 125 21.54 -23.70 6.78
CA LYS A 125 22.76 -24.53 6.78
C LYS A 125 22.44 -26.01 7.02
N LYS A 126 21.51 -26.33 7.93
CA LYS A 126 21.04 -27.71 8.18
C LYS A 126 20.30 -28.28 6.97
N ILE A 127 19.39 -27.53 6.36
CA ILE A 127 18.68 -27.91 5.13
C ILE A 127 19.67 -28.18 3.98
N GLN A 128 20.71 -27.35 3.82
CA GLN A 128 21.75 -27.57 2.82
C GLN A 128 22.54 -28.88 3.06
N ALA A 129 22.83 -29.23 4.32
CA ALA A 129 23.49 -30.49 4.67
C ALA A 129 22.59 -31.72 4.38
N ILE A 130 21.31 -31.67 4.76
CA ILE A 130 20.31 -32.70 4.42
C ILE A 130 20.22 -32.87 2.89
N HIS A 131 20.20 -31.76 2.15
CA HIS A 131 20.22 -31.74 0.69
C HIS A 131 21.48 -32.36 0.08
N GLU A 132 22.62 -32.31 0.76
CA GLU A 132 23.87 -32.92 0.30
C GLU A 132 23.89 -34.43 0.60
N GLN A 133 23.47 -34.84 1.80
CA GLN A 133 23.30 -36.23 2.17
C GLN A 133 22.34 -36.96 1.23
N LEU A 134 21.12 -36.45 1.04
CA LEU A 134 20.11 -37.06 0.17
C LEU A 134 20.62 -37.23 -1.28
N ARG A 135 21.44 -36.29 -1.79
CA ARG A 135 22.07 -36.43 -3.12
C ARG A 135 23.15 -37.51 -3.15
N SER A 136 23.92 -37.67 -2.09
CA SER A 136 24.92 -38.76 -1.99
C SER A 136 24.27 -40.15 -1.93
N GLU A 137 23.06 -40.22 -1.36
CA GLU A 137 22.20 -41.41 -1.34
C GLU A 137 21.44 -41.65 -2.67
N GLY A 138 21.58 -40.75 -3.65
CA GLY A 138 20.96 -40.87 -4.98
C GLY A 138 19.54 -40.29 -5.11
N HIS A 139 19.01 -39.64 -4.08
CA HIS A 139 17.69 -39.01 -4.13
C HIS A 139 17.68 -37.72 -4.98
N GLN A 140 16.60 -37.49 -5.71
CA GLN A 140 16.40 -36.26 -6.48
C GLN A 140 15.93 -35.11 -5.56
N VAL A 141 16.86 -34.24 -5.16
CA VAL A 141 16.57 -33.10 -4.27
C VAL A 141 16.40 -31.79 -5.04
N ASN A 142 15.20 -31.21 -5.00
CA ASN A 142 14.95 -29.87 -5.52
C ASN A 142 15.60 -28.80 -4.61
N ARG A 143 16.61 -28.08 -5.12
CA ARG A 143 17.28 -26.98 -4.40
C ARG A 143 16.35 -25.81 -4.06
N GLY A 144 15.21 -25.70 -4.75
CA GLY A 144 14.29 -24.56 -4.62
C GLY A 144 13.34 -24.62 -3.44
N ASP A 145 13.01 -25.80 -2.90
CA ASP A 145 11.95 -25.94 -1.89
C ASP A 145 12.52 -26.21 -0.50
N LEU A 146 13.17 -25.18 0.07
CA LEU A 146 13.70 -25.23 1.44
C LEU A 146 12.58 -25.43 2.47
N PHE A 147 11.37 -24.90 2.21
CA PHE A 147 10.22 -25.09 3.08
C PHE A 147 9.78 -26.55 3.16
N GLU A 148 9.70 -27.26 2.03
CA GLU A 148 9.31 -28.68 2.05
C GLU A 148 10.32 -29.51 2.85
N THR A 149 11.62 -29.17 2.76
CA THR A 149 12.66 -29.84 3.56
C THR A 149 12.54 -29.49 5.05
N LEU A 150 12.27 -28.23 5.40
CA LEU A 150 11.95 -27.86 6.79
C LEU A 150 10.72 -28.66 7.29
N SER A 151 9.65 -28.71 6.50
CA SER A 151 8.41 -29.41 6.85
C SER A 151 8.60 -30.91 7.05
N GLN A 152 9.49 -31.56 6.30
CA GLN A 152 9.76 -33.00 6.43
C GLN A 152 10.78 -33.35 7.53
N TYR A 153 11.74 -32.47 7.83
CA TYR A 153 12.89 -32.78 8.69
C TYR A 153 12.99 -31.94 9.98
N HIS A 154 11.99 -31.10 10.31
CA HIS A 154 12.06 -30.23 11.49
C HIS A 154 12.28 -30.95 12.82
N ASP A 155 11.71 -32.15 13.00
CA ASP A 155 11.87 -32.94 14.24
C ASP A 155 13.25 -33.60 14.39
N GLN A 156 14.17 -33.44 13.42
CA GLN A 156 15.45 -34.15 13.37
C GLN A 156 16.66 -33.28 13.80
N ASP A 157 16.46 -32.00 14.05
CA ASP A 157 17.51 -31.05 14.44
C ASP A 157 16.95 -29.88 15.25
N ASP A 158 17.64 -29.49 16.33
CA ASP A 158 17.15 -28.46 17.26
C ASP A 158 16.90 -27.10 16.58
N ASP A 159 17.77 -26.67 15.65
CA ASP A 159 17.61 -25.39 14.93
C ASP A 159 16.37 -25.41 14.03
N LEU A 160 16.10 -26.57 13.41
CA LEU A 160 14.93 -26.76 12.54
C LEU A 160 13.63 -26.86 13.34
N SER A 161 13.66 -27.55 14.48
CA SER A 161 12.52 -27.67 15.39
C SER A 161 12.16 -26.31 15.99
N GLN A 162 13.16 -25.53 16.43
CA GLN A 162 12.96 -24.18 16.95
C GLN A 162 12.36 -23.25 15.87
N LEU A 163 12.90 -23.25 14.64
CA LEU A 163 12.34 -22.43 13.56
C LEU A 163 10.91 -22.84 13.20
N TRP A 164 10.62 -24.14 13.18
CA TRP A 164 9.27 -24.64 12.93
C TRP A 164 8.29 -24.19 14.01
N GLN A 165 8.66 -24.33 15.28
CA GLN A 165 7.86 -23.89 16.43
C GLN A 165 7.62 -22.37 16.40
N GLU A 166 8.66 -21.55 16.20
CA GLU A 166 8.57 -20.09 16.16
C GLU A 166 7.63 -19.61 15.04
N THR A 167 7.75 -20.21 13.85
CA THR A 167 6.94 -19.84 12.68
C THR A 167 5.49 -20.34 12.75
N HIS A 168 5.22 -21.43 13.47
CA HIS A 168 3.85 -21.96 13.66
C HIS A 168 3.16 -21.44 14.93
N TYR A 169 3.92 -20.86 15.87
CA TYR A 169 3.36 -20.20 17.05
C TYR A 169 2.55 -18.96 16.66
N VAL A 170 1.37 -18.84 17.26
CA VAL A 170 0.48 -17.67 17.12
C VAL A 170 0.56 -16.87 18.42
N PRO A 171 1.16 -15.67 18.41
CA PRO A 171 1.22 -14.83 19.61
C PRO A 171 -0.16 -14.41 20.13
N GLU A 172 -0.27 -14.21 21.45
CA GLU A 172 -1.52 -13.84 22.15
C GLU A 172 -2.13 -12.52 21.63
N TRP A 173 -1.31 -11.60 21.12
CA TRP A 173 -1.79 -10.32 20.55
C TRP A 173 -2.45 -10.44 19.18
N VAL A 174 -2.48 -11.64 18.56
CA VAL A 174 -3.05 -11.84 17.22
C VAL A 174 -4.59 -11.92 17.29
N ASP A 175 -5.25 -10.82 16.94
CA ASP A 175 -6.68 -10.80 16.62
C ASP A 175 -6.90 -11.19 15.15
N TRP A 176 -7.49 -12.36 14.91
CA TRP A 176 -7.81 -12.84 13.56
C TRP A 176 -8.92 -12.05 12.88
N ASP A 177 -9.88 -11.50 13.62
CA ASP A 177 -10.93 -10.65 13.05
C ASP A 177 -10.34 -9.29 12.66
N GLN A 178 -9.37 -8.77 13.41
CA GLN A 178 -8.56 -7.61 13.00
C GLN A 178 -7.80 -7.87 11.70
N ILE A 179 -7.06 -8.98 11.62
CA ILE A 179 -6.32 -9.35 10.39
C ILE A 179 -7.30 -9.51 9.21
N ALA A 180 -8.48 -10.11 9.41
CA ALA A 180 -9.49 -10.26 8.35
C ALA A 180 -10.01 -8.92 7.81
N ARG A 181 -10.12 -7.89 8.66
CA ARG A 181 -10.44 -6.52 8.22
C ARG A 181 -9.24 -5.90 7.48
N GLY A 182 -8.02 -6.06 7.99
CA GLY A 182 -6.80 -5.60 7.33
C GLY A 182 -6.60 -6.19 5.92
N GLN A 183 -6.97 -7.46 5.72
CA GLN A 183 -6.98 -8.12 4.41
C GLN A 183 -7.85 -7.41 3.36
N ARG A 184 -8.83 -6.58 3.76
CA ARG A 184 -9.67 -5.80 2.84
C ARG A 184 -8.95 -4.56 2.30
N PHE A 185 -8.13 -3.91 3.12
CA PHE A 185 -7.48 -2.62 2.79
C PHE A 185 -6.73 -2.68 1.46
N PHE A 186 -5.94 -3.74 1.25
CA PHE A 186 -5.14 -3.90 0.04
C PHE A 186 -6.00 -3.93 -1.23
N TYR A 187 -7.14 -4.63 -1.19
CA TYR A 187 -8.04 -4.76 -2.33
C TYR A 187 -9.00 -3.58 -2.50
N ARG A 188 -9.41 -2.94 -1.40
CA ARG A 188 -10.24 -1.72 -1.43
C ARG A 188 -9.58 -0.62 -2.27
N TYR A 189 -8.26 -0.50 -2.16
CA TYR A 189 -7.46 0.48 -2.91
C TYR A 189 -6.56 -0.15 -3.98
N ALA A 190 -6.89 -1.36 -4.48
CA ALA A 190 -6.02 -2.19 -5.32
C ALA A 190 -5.31 -1.45 -6.47
N LEU A 191 -6.04 -0.61 -7.22
CA LEU A 191 -5.48 0.11 -8.36
C LEU A 191 -4.48 1.21 -7.95
N ALA A 192 -4.74 1.88 -6.83
CA ALA A 192 -3.82 2.87 -6.28
C ALA A 192 -2.60 2.17 -5.64
N ASN A 193 -2.83 1.13 -4.86
CA ASN A 193 -1.78 0.32 -4.22
C ASN A 193 -0.83 -0.33 -5.24
N LEU A 194 -1.33 -0.81 -6.39
CA LEU A 194 -0.49 -1.35 -7.47
C LEU A 194 0.49 -0.31 -8.02
N ILE A 195 0.03 0.91 -8.24
CA ILE A 195 0.85 2.02 -8.77
C ILE A 195 1.78 2.57 -7.68
N GLY A 196 1.29 2.72 -6.45
CA GLY A 196 2.08 3.11 -5.28
C GLY A 196 3.21 2.11 -5.00
N PHE A 197 2.92 0.81 -5.02
CA PHE A 197 3.93 -0.24 -4.86
C PHE A 197 5.03 -0.16 -5.93
N ALA A 198 4.64 0.01 -7.20
CA ALA A 198 5.60 0.09 -8.30
C ALA A 198 6.42 1.39 -8.30
N PHE A 199 5.80 2.55 -8.07
CA PHE A 199 6.42 3.85 -8.33
C PHE A 199 6.77 4.66 -7.08
N GLN A 200 6.34 4.22 -5.89
CA GLN A 200 6.81 4.73 -4.59
C GLN A 200 7.60 3.63 -3.88
N GLY A 201 6.93 2.51 -3.56
CA GLY A 201 7.49 1.41 -2.78
C GLY A 201 8.70 0.73 -3.42
N PHE A 202 8.86 0.78 -4.74
CA PHE A 202 10.10 0.36 -5.38
C PHE A 202 11.05 1.55 -5.68
N VAL A 203 10.57 2.53 -6.45
CA VAL A 203 11.41 3.63 -6.96
C VAL A 203 11.92 4.55 -5.85
N GLY A 204 11.05 5.04 -4.97
CA GLY A 204 11.43 5.96 -3.89
C GLY A 204 12.09 5.29 -2.69
N GLU A 205 11.77 4.02 -2.45
CA GLU A 205 12.17 3.28 -1.24
C GLU A 205 13.27 2.26 -1.55
N ASN A 206 12.90 1.06 -2.02
CA ASN A 206 13.83 -0.06 -2.21
C ASN A 206 14.99 0.24 -3.18
N SER A 207 14.84 1.22 -4.09
CA SER A 207 15.95 1.68 -4.95
C SER A 207 16.85 2.73 -4.29
N ALA A 208 16.36 3.49 -3.31
CA ALA A 208 17.12 4.51 -2.57
C ALA A 208 17.61 4.03 -1.18
N SER A 209 17.09 2.91 -0.65
CA SER A 209 17.61 2.28 0.56
C SER A 209 18.98 1.66 0.31
N THR A 210 19.99 2.20 0.99
CA THR A 210 21.41 1.98 0.68
C THR A 210 21.91 0.55 0.84
N SER A 211 21.40 -0.25 1.79
CA SER A 211 21.77 -1.67 1.91
C SER A 211 20.95 -2.54 0.96
N VAL A 212 19.63 -2.34 0.94
CA VAL A 212 18.70 -3.07 0.07
C VAL A 212 19.15 -3.01 -1.39
N VAL A 213 19.40 -1.82 -1.94
CA VAL A 213 19.76 -1.66 -3.36
C VAL A 213 21.06 -2.41 -3.73
N GLU A 214 22.01 -2.49 -2.80
CA GLU A 214 23.27 -3.21 -3.01
C GLU A 214 23.05 -4.73 -3.01
N VAL A 215 22.15 -5.26 -2.18
CA VAL A 215 21.68 -6.67 -2.24
C VAL A 215 20.96 -6.94 -3.58
N LEU A 216 20.10 -6.02 -4.02
CA LEU A 216 19.37 -6.13 -5.29
C LEU A 216 20.32 -6.23 -6.49
N ALA A 217 21.37 -5.40 -6.51
CA ALA A 217 22.35 -5.36 -7.60
C ALA A 217 23.30 -6.57 -7.67
N ARG A 218 23.44 -7.35 -6.58
CA ARG A 218 24.39 -8.49 -6.49
C ARG A 218 23.76 -9.85 -6.67
N THR A 219 22.44 -9.93 -6.55
CA THR A 219 21.68 -11.16 -6.84
C THR A 219 21.45 -11.35 -8.35
N GLY A 220 21.57 -10.31 -9.18
CA GLY A 220 21.27 -10.37 -10.62
C GLY A 220 19.76 -10.42 -10.93
N GLY A 221 18.91 -10.48 -9.90
CA GLY A 221 17.44 -10.47 -10.01
C GLY A 221 16.82 -9.14 -10.46
N PHE A 222 17.66 -8.15 -10.79
CA PHE A 222 17.30 -6.82 -11.31
C PHE A 222 17.87 -6.53 -12.71
N SER A 223 18.23 -7.58 -13.46
CA SER A 223 18.36 -7.51 -14.92
C SER A 223 16.99 -7.36 -15.58
N THR A 224 16.89 -6.63 -16.69
CA THR A 224 15.60 -6.31 -17.36
C THR A 224 14.85 -7.56 -17.83
N ARG A 225 15.60 -8.65 -18.08
CA ARG A 225 15.10 -9.95 -18.53
C ARG A 225 14.36 -10.73 -17.44
N VAL A 226 14.73 -10.56 -16.18
CA VAL A 226 14.24 -11.40 -15.07
C VAL A 226 13.39 -10.62 -14.07
N LEU A 227 13.54 -9.30 -14.02
CA LEU A 227 12.89 -8.43 -13.05
C LEU A 227 11.36 -8.58 -13.03
N ARG A 228 10.70 -8.72 -14.19
CA ARG A 228 9.24 -9.00 -14.26
C ARG A 228 8.86 -10.19 -13.39
N ARG A 229 9.60 -11.31 -13.46
CA ARG A 229 9.31 -12.51 -12.67
C ARG A 229 9.49 -12.23 -11.18
N ARG A 230 10.58 -11.59 -10.79
CA ARG A 230 10.85 -11.25 -9.38
C ARG A 230 9.78 -10.33 -8.79
N LEU A 231 9.29 -9.34 -9.55
CA LEU A 231 8.19 -8.48 -9.11
C LEU A 231 6.89 -9.26 -8.90
N LEU A 232 6.57 -10.20 -9.81
CA LEU A 232 5.41 -11.10 -9.65
C LEU A 232 5.57 -12.05 -8.45
N GLU A 233 6.79 -12.51 -8.16
CA GLU A 233 7.10 -13.35 -7.00
C GLU A 233 6.94 -12.60 -5.67
N THR A 234 7.39 -11.35 -5.58
CA THR A 234 7.08 -10.46 -4.45
C THR A 234 5.58 -10.19 -4.34
N PHE A 235 4.90 -9.95 -5.46
CA PHE A 235 3.47 -9.65 -5.47
C PHE A 235 2.61 -10.87 -5.11
N GLN A 236 3.06 -12.09 -5.41
CA GLN A 236 2.44 -13.32 -4.91
C GLN A 236 2.40 -13.35 -3.38
N LEU A 237 3.49 -12.99 -2.69
CA LEU A 237 3.50 -12.95 -1.22
C LEU A 237 2.41 -12.00 -0.71
N VAL A 238 2.39 -10.76 -1.21
CA VAL A 238 1.39 -9.74 -0.84
C VAL A 238 -0.03 -10.27 -1.06
N LEU A 239 -0.30 -10.81 -2.24
CA LEU A 239 -1.62 -11.37 -2.57
C LEU A 239 -2.00 -12.54 -1.67
N GLN A 240 -1.05 -13.42 -1.31
CA GLN A 240 -1.36 -14.57 -0.46
C GLN A 240 -1.59 -14.19 1.00
N VAL A 241 -0.80 -13.28 1.58
CA VAL A 241 -1.03 -12.82 2.97
C VAL A 241 -2.27 -11.94 3.09
N THR A 242 -2.66 -11.24 2.01
CA THR A 242 -3.89 -10.42 1.99
C THR A 242 -5.15 -11.19 1.57
N HIS A 243 -5.06 -12.43 1.07
CA HIS A 243 -6.19 -13.13 0.45
C HIS A 243 -7.36 -13.43 1.41
N SER A 244 -7.11 -14.30 2.39
CA SER A 244 -8.07 -14.80 3.38
C SER A 244 -7.35 -15.33 4.63
N LEU A 245 -8.08 -15.54 5.73
CA LEU A 245 -7.48 -16.07 6.96
C LEU A 245 -6.87 -17.47 6.78
N GLU A 246 -7.46 -18.30 5.92
CA GLU A 246 -6.95 -19.65 5.62
C GLU A 246 -5.57 -19.64 4.95
N TYR A 247 -5.23 -18.55 4.25
CA TYR A 247 -3.93 -18.41 3.60
C TYR A 247 -2.83 -17.98 4.58
N ILE A 248 -3.15 -17.06 5.51
CA ILE A 248 -2.15 -16.46 6.42
C ILE A 248 -1.99 -17.23 7.73
N LYS A 249 -3.01 -18.01 8.17
CA LYS A 249 -2.91 -18.88 9.36
C LYS A 249 -1.85 -19.98 9.18
N PRO A 250 -1.29 -20.53 10.28
CA PRO A 250 -0.27 -21.59 10.22
C PRO A 250 -0.66 -22.76 9.30
N GLY A 251 0.27 -23.13 8.41
CA GLY A 251 0.06 -24.16 7.38
C GLY A 251 -0.64 -23.68 6.10
N GLY A 252 -1.19 -22.45 6.07
CA GLY A 252 -1.78 -21.81 4.90
C GLY A 252 -0.77 -21.42 3.82
N SER A 253 -1.23 -21.15 2.59
CA SER A 253 -0.33 -20.88 1.45
C SER A 253 0.49 -19.60 1.61
N GLY A 254 -0.08 -18.53 2.15
CA GLY A 254 0.61 -17.30 2.50
C GLY A 254 1.61 -17.51 3.64
N HIS A 255 1.20 -18.23 4.69
CA HIS A 255 2.09 -18.61 5.80
C HIS A 255 3.35 -19.35 5.32
N ARG A 256 3.18 -20.39 4.49
CA ARG A 256 4.30 -21.11 3.86
C ARG A 256 5.18 -20.20 2.99
N SER A 257 4.58 -19.24 2.28
CA SER A 257 5.33 -18.28 1.47
C SER A 257 6.15 -17.31 2.33
N ILE A 258 5.66 -16.86 3.49
CA ILE A 258 6.46 -16.05 4.43
C ILE A 258 7.70 -16.84 4.88
N ILE A 259 7.54 -18.10 5.29
CA ILE A 259 8.65 -18.96 5.71
C ILE A 259 9.63 -19.21 4.55
N ARG A 260 9.13 -19.42 3.32
CA ARG A 260 9.99 -19.50 2.12
C ARG A 260 10.82 -18.23 1.92
N VAL A 261 10.25 -17.03 2.11
CA VAL A 261 11.01 -15.78 2.03
C VAL A 261 12.05 -15.67 3.14
N ARG A 262 11.73 -16.04 4.38
CA ARG A 262 12.70 -16.07 5.50
C ARG A 262 13.92 -16.95 5.20
N LEU A 263 13.68 -18.17 4.73
CA LEU A 263 14.73 -19.11 4.31
C LEU A 263 15.51 -18.60 3.08
N LEU A 264 14.83 -18.00 2.09
CA LEU A 264 15.45 -17.39 0.91
C LEU A 264 16.37 -16.22 1.31
N HIS A 265 15.94 -15.35 2.22
CA HIS A 265 16.74 -14.23 2.72
C HIS A 265 18.05 -14.70 3.37
N SER A 266 17.95 -15.68 4.27
CA SER A 266 19.12 -16.24 4.94
C SER A 266 20.09 -16.96 3.98
N MET A 267 19.58 -17.62 2.94
CA MET A 267 20.40 -18.21 1.87
C MET A 267 21.05 -17.15 0.94
N VAL A 268 20.32 -16.08 0.57
CA VAL A 268 20.87 -14.96 -0.21
C VAL A 268 22.02 -14.29 0.55
N ARG A 269 21.83 -14.03 1.86
CA ARG A 269 22.85 -13.48 2.77
C ARG A 269 24.12 -14.34 2.76
N GLN A 270 23.99 -15.64 3.04
CA GLN A 270 25.11 -16.58 3.01
C GLN A 270 25.87 -16.56 1.67
N GLN A 271 25.16 -16.55 0.54
CA GLN A 271 25.80 -16.58 -0.77
C GLN A 271 26.49 -15.24 -1.13
N ILE A 272 25.92 -14.09 -0.75
CA ILE A 272 26.60 -12.79 -0.94
C ILE A 272 27.89 -12.74 -0.11
N LEU A 273 27.84 -13.14 1.16
CA LEU A 273 29.00 -13.18 2.04
C LEU A 273 30.09 -14.14 1.53
N LYS A 274 29.69 -15.34 1.06
CA LYS A 274 30.59 -16.33 0.45
C LYS A 274 31.32 -15.77 -0.77
N VAL A 275 30.63 -15.01 -1.63
CA VAL A 275 31.28 -14.36 -2.78
C VAL A 275 32.17 -13.21 -2.31
N ALA A 276 31.73 -12.38 -1.37
CA ALA A 276 32.51 -11.26 -0.82
C ALA A 276 33.84 -11.71 -0.20
N ALA A 277 33.86 -12.85 0.51
CA ALA A 277 35.08 -13.44 1.06
C ALA A 277 36.13 -13.83 -0.01
N SER A 278 35.71 -14.04 -1.27
CA SER A 278 36.60 -14.40 -2.39
C SER A 278 36.86 -13.27 -3.40
N LYS A 279 36.07 -12.19 -3.35
CA LYS A 279 36.15 -11.06 -4.27
C LYS A 279 36.17 -9.74 -3.49
N CYS A 280 37.36 -9.16 -3.36
CA CYS A 280 37.56 -7.85 -2.74
C CYS A 280 36.63 -6.79 -3.34
N ARG A 281 36.02 -5.96 -2.47
CA ARG A 281 35.01 -4.93 -2.82
C ARG A 281 33.74 -5.45 -3.49
N PHE A 282 33.41 -6.75 -3.40
CA PHE A 282 32.11 -7.21 -3.89
C PHE A 282 30.96 -6.61 -3.06
N PHE A 283 30.95 -6.76 -1.73
CA PHE A 283 29.97 -6.14 -0.83
C PHE A 283 30.73 -5.39 0.28
N ASP A 284 30.36 -4.14 0.54
CA ASP A 284 30.95 -3.32 1.60
C ASP A 284 30.12 -3.45 2.88
N GLN A 285 30.60 -4.26 3.82
CA GLN A 285 29.92 -4.49 5.10
C GLN A 285 30.13 -3.35 6.10
N ASP A 286 31.18 -2.54 5.94
CA ASP A 286 31.45 -1.41 6.85
C ASP A 286 30.44 -0.29 6.60
N THR A 287 30.10 -0.05 5.33
CA THR A 287 29.10 0.96 4.93
C THR A 287 27.66 0.43 5.02
N HIS A 288 27.40 -0.81 4.58
CA HIS A 288 26.02 -1.30 4.43
C HIS A 288 25.56 -2.24 5.55
N GLY A 289 26.48 -2.77 6.36
CA GLY A 289 26.20 -3.82 7.33
C GLY A 289 26.16 -5.22 6.70
N ILE A 290 25.48 -6.16 7.36
CA ILE A 290 25.30 -7.52 6.85
C ILE A 290 24.20 -7.52 5.76
N PRO A 291 24.34 -8.26 4.64
CA PRO A 291 23.28 -8.33 3.62
C PRO A 291 21.94 -8.84 4.18
N ILE A 292 20.85 -8.11 3.94
CA ILE A 292 19.52 -8.43 4.48
C ILE A 292 19.59 -8.53 6.00
N ASN A 293 20.02 -7.44 6.63
CA ASN A 293 20.10 -7.29 8.08
C ASN A 293 18.72 -7.03 8.71
N THR A 294 18.69 -6.89 10.03
CA THR A 294 17.48 -6.55 10.78
C THR A 294 16.89 -5.21 10.32
N LEU A 295 17.72 -4.19 10.06
CA LEU A 295 17.24 -2.89 9.58
C LEU A 295 16.56 -2.97 8.21
N ASP A 296 17.14 -3.70 7.25
CA ASP A 296 16.55 -3.96 5.93
C ASP A 296 15.20 -4.69 6.06
N SER A 297 15.09 -5.58 7.05
CA SER A 297 13.87 -6.37 7.30
C SER A 297 12.76 -5.54 7.92
N ILE A 298 13.09 -4.58 8.79
CA ILE A 298 12.12 -3.60 9.32
C ILE A 298 11.73 -2.63 8.19
N HIS A 299 12.67 -2.08 7.43
CA HIS A 299 12.38 -1.20 6.29
C HIS A 299 11.46 -1.86 5.25
N ALA A 300 11.67 -3.14 4.94
CA ALA A 300 10.80 -3.90 4.06
C ALA A 300 9.36 -3.98 4.61
N ILE A 301 9.18 -4.40 5.87
CA ILE A 301 7.84 -4.46 6.49
C ILE A 301 7.17 -3.08 6.47
N ALA A 302 7.87 -2.02 6.88
CA ALA A 302 7.35 -0.65 6.83
C ALA A 302 6.90 -0.26 5.41
N THR A 303 7.69 -0.60 4.38
CA THR A 303 7.33 -0.32 2.98
C THR A 303 6.01 -1.01 2.57
N PHE A 304 5.77 -2.24 3.00
CA PHE A 304 4.53 -2.97 2.69
C PHE A 304 3.33 -2.57 3.55
N SER A 305 3.56 -2.22 4.82
CA SER A 305 2.51 -1.95 5.80
C SER A 305 2.10 -0.49 5.86
N CYS A 306 3.07 0.43 5.82
CA CYS A 306 2.89 1.85 6.15
C CYS A 306 2.69 2.72 4.90
N ASN A 307 3.52 2.54 3.87
CA ASN A 307 3.63 3.49 2.77
C ASN A 307 2.32 3.74 2.02
N HIS A 308 1.47 2.71 1.91
CA HIS A 308 0.13 2.84 1.36
C HIS A 308 -0.65 4.00 2.01
N ALA A 309 -0.71 4.03 3.34
CA ALA A 309 -1.50 5.00 4.10
C ALA A 309 -0.93 6.43 4.11
N TRP A 310 0.39 6.58 4.00
CA TRP A 310 1.05 7.89 4.23
C TRP A 310 1.85 8.44 3.06
N LEU A 311 2.47 7.59 2.22
CA LEU A 311 3.35 8.00 1.13
C LEU A 311 2.75 7.75 -0.28
N GLN A 312 1.60 7.08 -0.37
CA GLN A 312 1.00 6.66 -1.64
C GLN A 312 -0.43 7.16 -1.82
N LEU A 313 -1.37 6.68 -1.00
CA LEU A 313 -2.80 7.02 -1.13
C LEU A 313 -3.06 8.54 -0.99
N PRO A 314 -2.44 9.27 -0.04
CA PRO A 314 -2.64 10.72 0.06
C PRO A 314 -2.20 11.49 -1.19
N CYS A 315 -1.09 11.09 -1.82
CA CYS A 315 -0.60 11.68 -3.08
C CYS A 315 -1.54 11.40 -4.27
N MET A 316 -2.43 10.41 -4.16
CA MET A 316 -3.48 10.11 -5.15
C MET A 316 -4.86 10.67 -4.78
N GLY A 317 -4.96 11.42 -3.67
CA GLY A 317 -6.20 12.04 -3.19
C GLY A 317 -7.06 11.15 -2.27
N ILE A 318 -6.54 10.01 -1.82
CA ILE A 318 -7.23 9.05 -0.95
C ILE A 318 -6.72 9.19 0.49
N THR A 319 -7.64 9.37 1.44
CA THR A 319 -7.35 9.21 2.87
C THR A 319 -8.10 7.97 3.38
N PRO A 320 -7.40 6.88 3.74
CA PRO A 320 -8.05 5.70 4.32
C PRO A 320 -8.58 5.99 5.72
N ASP A 321 -9.56 5.20 6.19
CA ASP A 321 -10.04 5.34 7.57
C ASP A 321 -8.96 4.88 8.57
N PRO A 322 -8.75 5.58 9.70
CA PRO A 322 -7.72 5.22 10.68
C PRO A 322 -7.79 3.78 11.19
N GLN A 323 -8.99 3.21 11.34
CA GLN A 323 -9.15 1.82 11.78
C GLN A 323 -8.70 0.83 10.71
N GLU A 324 -8.90 1.13 9.42
CA GLU A 324 -8.37 0.28 8.35
C GLU A 324 -6.84 0.24 8.36
N VAL A 325 -6.21 1.37 8.69
CA VAL A 325 -4.75 1.45 8.80
C VAL A 325 -4.27 0.63 10.00
N GLU A 326 -4.88 0.76 11.18
CA GLU A 326 -4.58 -0.09 12.34
C GLU A 326 -4.76 -1.59 12.03
N ASP A 327 -5.86 -1.96 11.38
CA ASP A 327 -6.16 -3.34 10.99
C ASP A 327 -5.13 -3.89 9.96
N TYR A 328 -4.67 -3.05 9.02
CA TYR A 328 -3.66 -3.43 8.03
C TYR A 328 -2.25 -3.51 8.63
N ILE A 329 -1.91 -2.64 9.59
CA ILE A 329 -0.66 -2.73 10.36
C ILE A 329 -0.64 -4.01 11.19
N ALA A 330 -1.74 -4.42 11.82
CA ALA A 330 -1.84 -5.68 12.57
C ALA A 330 -1.59 -6.93 11.69
N LEU A 331 -2.09 -6.94 10.45
CA LEU A 331 -1.77 -7.97 9.45
C LEU A 331 -0.26 -8.05 9.21
N TRP A 332 0.38 -6.92 8.93
CA TRP A 332 1.82 -6.91 8.64
C TRP A 332 2.71 -7.12 9.86
N ARG A 333 2.22 -6.81 11.07
CA ARG A 333 2.85 -7.21 12.33
C ARG A 333 2.91 -8.74 12.48
N TYR A 334 1.85 -9.44 12.08
CA TYR A 334 1.86 -10.92 12.03
C TYR A 334 2.79 -11.46 10.93
N VAL A 335 2.86 -10.80 9.76
CA VAL A 335 3.86 -11.13 8.74
C VAL A 335 5.29 -10.92 9.26
N ALA A 336 5.55 -9.84 10.01
CA ALA A 336 6.85 -9.56 10.64
C ALA A 336 7.26 -10.67 11.61
N HIS A 337 6.33 -11.11 12.49
CA HIS A 337 6.55 -12.25 13.39
C HIS A 337 6.99 -13.51 12.62
N VAL A 338 6.20 -13.95 11.63
CA VAL A 338 6.50 -15.21 10.90
C VAL A 338 7.78 -15.09 10.03
N ILE A 339 8.08 -13.90 9.49
CA ILE A 339 9.28 -13.69 8.65
C ILE A 339 10.57 -13.52 9.45
N GLY A 340 10.50 -13.42 10.79
CA GLY A 340 11.66 -13.18 11.65
C GLY A 340 12.13 -11.72 11.67
N SER A 341 11.22 -10.76 11.49
CA SER A 341 11.48 -9.32 11.61
C SER A 341 10.89 -8.77 12.92
N PRO A 342 11.58 -7.87 13.64
CA PRO A 342 11.08 -7.29 14.90
C PRO A 342 9.67 -6.69 14.77
N GLN A 343 8.69 -7.34 15.41
CA GLN A 343 7.26 -7.00 15.30
C GLN A 343 6.82 -5.86 16.22
N GLU A 344 7.64 -5.54 17.22
CA GLU A 344 7.40 -4.52 18.25
C GLU A 344 7.46 -3.09 17.73
N TYR A 345 7.91 -2.89 16.49
CA TYR A 345 7.81 -1.62 15.76
C TYR A 345 6.41 -1.36 15.17
N TYR A 346 5.53 -2.37 15.16
CA TYR A 346 4.24 -2.35 14.46
C TYR A 346 3.06 -2.58 15.42
N THR A 347 3.18 -2.20 16.69
CA THR A 347 2.11 -2.45 17.68
C THR A 347 0.87 -1.56 17.49
N SER A 348 1.02 -0.46 16.74
CA SER A 348 -0.04 0.49 16.36
C SER A 348 0.35 1.23 15.08
N ALA A 349 -0.61 1.83 14.38
CA ALA A 349 -0.35 2.64 13.20
C ALA A 349 0.47 3.89 13.51
N ALA A 350 0.28 4.50 14.69
CA ALA A 350 1.09 5.64 15.13
C ALA A 350 2.58 5.29 15.25
N GLN A 351 2.90 4.16 15.90
CA GLN A 351 4.27 3.67 16.03
C GLN A 351 4.85 3.25 14.68
N ALA A 352 4.08 2.47 13.90
CA ALA A 352 4.50 1.99 12.57
C ALA A 352 4.80 3.15 11.61
N LYS A 353 4.01 4.24 11.69
CA LYS A 353 4.26 5.48 10.96
C LYS A 353 5.56 6.15 11.39
N ALA A 354 5.78 6.33 12.70
CA ALA A 354 7.02 6.93 13.20
C ALA A 354 8.26 6.10 12.82
N VAL A 355 8.16 4.78 12.79
CA VAL A 355 9.21 3.87 12.30
C VAL A 355 9.46 4.07 10.80
N MET A 356 8.40 4.09 9.97
CA MET A 356 8.50 4.40 8.54
C MET A 356 9.19 5.75 8.30
N GLU A 357 8.73 6.81 8.97
CA GLU A 357 9.28 8.17 8.88
C GLU A 357 10.75 8.23 9.33
N SER A 358 11.12 7.49 10.38
CA SER A 358 12.50 7.41 10.87
C SER A 358 13.43 6.72 9.88
N LEU A 359 13.04 5.56 9.34
CA LEU A 359 13.84 4.80 8.39
C LEU A 359 13.96 5.54 7.05
N ALA A 360 12.85 6.11 6.57
CA ALA A 360 12.84 6.88 5.34
C ALA A 360 13.72 8.15 5.45
N TYR A 361 13.81 8.77 6.64
CA TYR A 361 14.70 9.92 6.87
C TYR A 361 16.18 9.52 7.03
N ASN A 362 16.45 8.42 7.75
CA ASN A 362 17.81 8.06 8.16
C ASN A 362 18.57 7.20 7.13
N GLU A 363 17.88 6.56 6.16
CA GLU A 363 18.49 5.49 5.33
C GLU A 363 18.29 5.62 3.80
N LEU A 364 17.38 6.49 3.33
CA LEU A 364 17.13 6.70 1.89
C LEU A 364 18.12 7.71 1.30
N PHE A 365 19.11 7.19 0.58
CA PHE A 365 20.10 8.00 -0.14
C PHE A 365 20.34 7.40 -1.53
N VAL A 366 20.15 8.20 -2.58
CA VAL A 366 20.37 7.74 -3.95
C VAL A 366 21.87 7.52 -4.20
N THR A 367 22.25 6.27 -4.48
CA THR A 367 23.62 5.88 -4.83
C THR A 367 23.77 5.69 -6.34
N PRO A 368 25.00 5.53 -6.89
CA PRO A 368 25.19 5.13 -8.28
C PRO A 368 24.47 3.81 -8.63
N THR A 369 24.33 2.90 -7.66
CA THR A 369 23.58 1.63 -7.80
C THR A 369 22.08 1.89 -7.89
N SER A 370 21.52 2.82 -7.12
CA SER A 370 20.13 3.29 -7.24
C SER A 370 19.80 3.74 -8.66
N VAL A 371 20.68 4.52 -9.28
CA VAL A 371 20.53 5.00 -10.66
C VAL A 371 20.55 3.86 -11.69
N VAL A 372 21.28 2.77 -11.42
CA VAL A 372 21.28 1.56 -12.27
C VAL A 372 19.98 0.76 -12.10
N ILE A 373 19.59 0.51 -10.85
CA ILE A 373 18.45 -0.33 -10.50
C ILE A 373 17.12 0.35 -10.89
N GLY A 374 16.98 1.66 -10.64
CA GLY A 374 15.85 2.46 -11.09
C GLY A 374 15.71 2.50 -12.62
N HIS A 375 16.82 2.65 -13.35
CA HIS A 375 16.82 2.55 -14.82
C HIS A 375 16.32 1.18 -15.30
N ASN A 376 16.85 0.09 -14.76
CA ASN A 376 16.46 -1.26 -15.16
C ASN A 376 15.00 -1.58 -14.81
N PHE A 377 14.45 -0.99 -13.75
CA PHE A 377 13.04 -1.09 -13.40
C PHE A 377 12.14 -0.40 -14.42
N VAL A 378 12.45 0.85 -14.80
CA VAL A 378 11.72 1.56 -15.87
C VAL A 378 11.81 0.79 -17.19
N GLU A 379 12.99 0.31 -17.57
CA GLU A 379 13.18 -0.51 -18.78
C GLU A 379 12.42 -1.84 -18.73
N ALA A 380 12.35 -2.51 -17.57
CA ALA A 380 11.62 -3.76 -17.43
C ALA A 380 10.10 -3.57 -17.62
N LEU A 381 9.53 -2.45 -17.15
CA LEU A 381 8.09 -2.19 -17.16
C LEU A 381 7.57 -1.39 -18.36
N LYS A 382 8.37 -0.49 -18.96
CA LYS A 382 7.92 0.33 -20.09
C LYS A 382 7.50 -0.54 -21.27
N ASP A 383 6.40 -0.21 -21.93
CA ASP A 383 5.90 -0.91 -23.13
C ASP A 383 5.75 -2.43 -22.94
N LEU A 384 5.39 -2.87 -21.72
CA LEU A 384 5.23 -4.28 -21.38
C LEU A 384 3.77 -4.74 -21.66
N PRO A 385 3.56 -5.71 -22.58
CA PRO A 385 2.21 -6.20 -22.86
C PRO A 385 1.60 -6.97 -21.69
N PRO A 386 0.27 -6.89 -21.50
CA PRO A 386 -0.71 -6.23 -22.38
C PRO A 386 -0.99 -4.76 -22.01
N ILE A 387 -0.34 -4.24 -20.96
CA ILE A 387 -0.71 -2.98 -20.32
C ILE A 387 -0.06 -1.76 -21.01
N ASN A 388 1.14 -1.92 -21.57
CA ASN A 388 1.81 -0.94 -22.42
C ASN A 388 1.91 0.48 -21.82
N ILE A 389 2.20 0.59 -20.52
CA ILE A 389 2.49 1.87 -19.87
C ILE A 389 3.78 2.49 -20.44
N SER A 390 3.77 3.78 -20.71
CA SER A 390 4.90 4.56 -21.20
C SER A 390 5.91 4.90 -20.09
N ASP A 391 7.15 5.16 -20.51
CA ASP A 391 8.17 5.76 -19.64
C ASP A 391 7.72 7.12 -19.06
N GLY A 392 7.01 7.91 -19.88
CA GLY A 392 6.46 9.20 -19.46
C GLY A 392 5.47 9.09 -18.31
N PHE A 393 4.53 8.13 -18.36
CA PHE A 393 3.58 7.87 -17.28
C PHE A 393 4.29 7.37 -16.01
N ILE A 394 5.28 6.45 -16.13
CA ILE A 394 6.10 5.99 -15.00
C ILE A 394 6.82 7.16 -14.33
N GLN A 395 7.44 8.05 -15.12
CA GLN A 395 8.15 9.23 -14.62
C GLN A 395 7.21 10.25 -13.96
N ALA A 396 6.01 10.47 -14.53
CA ALA A 396 5.04 11.42 -13.98
C ALA A 396 4.50 10.95 -12.62
N ALA A 397 4.14 9.66 -12.54
CA ALA A 397 3.70 9.02 -11.30
C ALA A 397 4.81 9.03 -10.24
N SER A 398 6.02 8.59 -10.59
CA SER A 398 7.16 8.57 -9.67
C SER A 398 7.49 9.95 -9.11
N ARG A 399 7.37 11.01 -9.92
CA ARG A 399 7.64 12.40 -9.50
C ARG A 399 6.56 12.99 -8.59
N GLN A 400 5.29 12.62 -8.78
CA GLN A 400 4.23 13.05 -7.85
C GLN A 400 4.25 12.26 -6.53
N LEU A 401 4.68 11.00 -6.55
CA LEU A 401 4.78 10.17 -5.34
C LEU A 401 6.03 10.48 -4.50
N ASN A 402 7.22 10.57 -5.12
CA ASN A 402 8.50 10.71 -4.40
C ASN A 402 9.10 12.11 -4.43
N GLY A 403 8.51 13.04 -5.19
CA GLY A 403 9.07 14.37 -5.42
C GLY A 403 10.08 14.45 -6.55
N HIS A 404 10.28 15.66 -7.06
CA HIS A 404 11.11 15.89 -8.24
C HIS A 404 12.60 15.64 -8.00
N GLU A 405 13.09 15.92 -6.80
CA GLU A 405 14.52 15.82 -6.47
C GLU A 405 15.02 14.37 -6.45
N ILE A 406 14.34 13.46 -5.75
CA ILE A 406 14.68 12.03 -5.71
C ILE A 406 14.65 11.44 -7.14
N CYS A 407 13.64 11.80 -7.95
CA CYS A 407 13.58 11.36 -9.34
C CYS A 407 14.69 11.96 -10.23
N ASP A 408 15.12 13.21 -9.99
CA ASP A 408 16.26 13.81 -10.70
C ASP A 408 17.58 13.12 -10.30
N GLN A 409 17.78 12.83 -9.00
CA GLN A 409 18.94 12.07 -8.50
C GLN A 409 18.99 10.65 -9.10
N LEU A 410 17.85 9.97 -9.21
CA LEU A 410 17.71 8.67 -9.88
C LEU A 410 17.93 8.72 -11.41
N GLY A 411 18.09 9.91 -11.99
CA GLY A 411 18.31 10.11 -13.42
C GLY A 411 17.06 9.91 -14.28
N MET A 412 15.86 10.09 -13.71
CA MET A 412 14.60 10.00 -14.44
C MET A 412 14.37 11.21 -15.36
N GLY A 413 13.75 10.98 -16.52
CA GLY A 413 13.31 12.05 -17.40
C GLY A 413 12.27 12.97 -16.76
N ARG A 414 12.05 14.14 -17.37
CA ARG A 414 10.98 15.08 -17.02
C ARG A 414 9.91 14.99 -18.12
N PRO A 415 8.79 14.29 -17.89
CA PRO A 415 7.83 13.99 -18.95
C PRO A 415 6.95 15.20 -19.30
N GLY A 416 6.35 15.17 -20.48
CA GLY A 416 5.46 16.22 -20.97
C GLY A 416 4.09 16.25 -20.26
N LEU A 417 3.34 17.34 -20.47
CA LEU A 417 2.05 17.59 -19.81
C LEU A 417 1.03 16.46 -20.00
N TYR A 418 1.04 15.74 -21.13
CA TYR A 418 0.17 14.59 -21.37
C TYR A 418 0.33 13.50 -20.31
N ALA A 419 1.56 13.16 -19.91
CA ALA A 419 1.81 12.13 -18.91
C ALA A 419 1.31 12.55 -17.51
N TYR A 420 1.48 13.82 -17.14
CA TYR A 420 0.91 14.36 -15.91
C TYR A 420 -0.62 14.43 -15.96
N ALA A 421 -1.22 14.73 -17.12
CA ALA A 421 -2.67 14.66 -17.31
C ALA A 421 -3.19 13.23 -17.13
N CYS A 422 -2.53 12.23 -17.74
CA CYS A 422 -2.84 10.82 -17.52
C CYS A 422 -2.71 10.42 -16.04
N PHE A 423 -1.63 10.79 -15.35
CA PHE A 423 -1.48 10.44 -13.94
C PHE A 423 -2.48 11.17 -13.03
N THR A 424 -2.78 12.45 -13.30
CA THR A 424 -3.85 13.20 -12.60
C THR A 424 -5.22 12.53 -12.80
N GLY A 425 -5.49 12.06 -14.02
CA GLY A 425 -6.68 11.28 -14.34
C GLY A 425 -6.75 9.93 -13.61
N HIS A 426 -5.61 9.28 -13.38
CA HIS A 426 -5.54 8.10 -12.50
C HIS A 426 -5.90 8.47 -11.06
N CYS A 427 -5.28 9.51 -10.49
CA CYS A 427 -5.56 9.97 -9.12
C CYS A 427 -7.05 10.29 -8.92
N TRP A 428 -7.67 11.02 -9.86
CA TRP A 428 -9.10 11.30 -9.83
C TRP A 428 -9.95 10.02 -9.96
N PHE A 429 -9.58 9.09 -10.84
CA PHE A 429 -10.27 7.82 -10.99
C PHE A 429 -10.26 7.00 -9.68
N VAL A 430 -9.09 6.83 -9.05
CA VAL A 430 -8.99 6.05 -7.81
C VAL A 430 -9.60 6.77 -6.60
N SER A 431 -9.50 8.11 -6.53
CA SER A 431 -10.18 8.91 -5.49
C SER A 431 -11.70 8.78 -5.56
N VAL A 432 -12.29 8.91 -6.76
CA VAL A 432 -13.75 8.76 -6.95
C VAL A 432 -14.18 7.32 -6.67
N LEU A 433 -13.38 6.33 -7.09
CA LEU A 433 -13.66 4.92 -6.82
C LEU A 433 -13.66 4.62 -5.30
N ALA A 434 -12.65 5.11 -4.56
CA ALA A 434 -12.57 4.99 -3.11
C ALA A 434 -13.77 5.63 -2.39
N MET A 435 -14.13 6.86 -2.78
CA MET A 435 -15.31 7.56 -2.27
C MET A 435 -16.62 6.79 -2.54
N MET A 436 -16.79 6.25 -3.75
CA MET A 436 -17.95 5.43 -4.12
C MET A 436 -18.03 4.14 -3.30
N GLN A 437 -16.89 3.50 -3.00
CA GLN A 437 -16.83 2.31 -2.14
C GLN A 437 -17.23 2.65 -0.70
N GLN A 438 -16.74 3.76 -0.14
CA GLN A 438 -17.14 4.22 1.20
C GLN A 438 -18.66 4.50 1.30
N TRP A 439 -19.28 5.02 0.25
CA TRP A 439 -20.72 5.36 0.25
C TRP A 439 -21.64 4.16 -0.02
N ILE A 440 -21.15 3.10 -0.68
CA ILE A 440 -21.98 1.97 -1.13
C ILE A 440 -21.32 0.65 -0.71
N PRO A 441 -21.63 0.12 0.50
CA PRO A 441 -20.97 -1.07 1.03
C PRO A 441 -21.07 -2.33 0.15
N SER A 442 -22.18 -2.50 -0.59
CA SER A 442 -22.33 -3.61 -1.53
C SER A 442 -21.49 -3.46 -2.81
N PHE A 443 -21.11 -2.23 -3.16
CA PHE A 443 -20.16 -1.96 -4.25
C PHE A 443 -18.73 -2.16 -3.75
N ASP A 444 -18.39 -1.72 -2.53
CA ASP A 444 -17.11 -2.02 -1.89
C ASP A 444 -16.83 -3.53 -1.81
N GLU A 445 -17.76 -4.31 -1.28
CA GLU A 445 -17.59 -5.77 -1.19
C GLU A 445 -17.35 -6.39 -2.58
N ARG A 446 -18.11 -5.94 -3.58
CA ARG A 446 -17.98 -6.42 -4.96
C ARG A 446 -16.63 -6.03 -5.58
N MET A 447 -16.15 -4.82 -5.33
CA MET A 447 -14.86 -4.35 -5.83
C MET A 447 -13.70 -5.08 -5.14
N ILE A 448 -13.75 -5.23 -3.82
CA ILE A 448 -12.77 -6.01 -3.04
C ILE A 448 -12.69 -7.44 -3.55
N GLN A 449 -13.83 -8.14 -3.71
CA GLN A 449 -13.82 -9.52 -4.17
C GLN A 449 -13.37 -9.65 -5.64
N LEU A 450 -13.76 -8.71 -6.51
CA LEU A 450 -13.31 -8.69 -7.90
C LEU A 450 -11.79 -8.43 -8.01
N CYS A 451 -11.25 -7.52 -7.20
CA CYS A 451 -9.81 -7.25 -7.16
C CYS A 451 -9.02 -8.40 -6.52
N ARG A 452 -9.55 -9.02 -5.46
CA ARG A 452 -8.96 -10.21 -4.79
C ARG A 452 -8.78 -11.36 -5.78
N GLU A 453 -9.88 -11.89 -6.31
CA GLU A 453 -9.85 -13.03 -7.22
C GLU A 453 -9.18 -12.69 -8.56
N GLY A 454 -9.42 -11.46 -9.06
CA GLY A 454 -8.84 -10.99 -10.31
C GLY A 454 -7.32 -10.90 -10.27
N LEU A 455 -6.75 -10.33 -9.21
CA LEU A 455 -5.28 -10.25 -9.05
C LEU A 455 -4.68 -11.61 -8.72
N HIS A 456 -5.30 -12.40 -7.84
CA HIS A 456 -4.84 -13.75 -7.52
C HIS A 456 -4.80 -14.63 -8.79
N GLY A 457 -5.87 -14.64 -9.58
CA GLY A 457 -5.95 -15.33 -10.87
C GLY A 457 -4.93 -14.82 -11.90
N ALA A 458 -4.84 -13.50 -12.10
CA ALA A 458 -3.96 -12.92 -13.10
C ALA A 458 -2.47 -13.12 -12.80
N ILE A 459 -2.06 -13.00 -11.54
CA ILE A 459 -0.65 -13.01 -11.14
C ILE A 459 -0.16 -14.44 -10.87
N ILE A 460 -0.93 -15.25 -10.15
CA ILE A 460 -0.47 -16.57 -9.71
C ILE A 460 -0.79 -17.63 -10.77
N HIS A 461 -2.03 -17.66 -11.29
CA HIS A 461 -2.50 -18.75 -12.14
C HIS A 461 -2.36 -18.52 -13.65
N SER A 462 -2.30 -17.27 -14.12
CA SER A 462 -2.23 -17.01 -15.57
C SER A 462 -0.85 -17.29 -16.18
N ASN A 463 -0.83 -17.65 -17.47
CA ASN A 463 0.38 -17.86 -18.26
C ASN A 463 1.23 -16.58 -18.45
N GLN A 464 0.65 -15.39 -18.23
CA GLN A 464 1.37 -14.11 -18.25
C GLN A 464 1.87 -13.69 -16.86
N GLY A 465 1.37 -14.34 -15.81
CA GLY A 465 1.84 -14.25 -14.43
C GLY A 465 2.90 -15.33 -14.15
N LEU A 466 2.68 -16.11 -13.09
CA LEU A 466 3.58 -17.16 -12.62
C LEU A 466 3.22 -18.58 -13.11
N GLY A 467 2.05 -18.78 -13.74
CA GLY A 467 1.66 -20.06 -14.34
C GLY A 467 1.44 -21.22 -13.34
N GLY A 468 0.88 -20.93 -12.17
CA GLY A 468 0.70 -21.88 -11.06
C GLY A 468 1.33 -21.43 -9.73
N GLY A 469 1.92 -20.23 -9.72
CA GLY A 469 2.69 -19.70 -8.59
C GLY A 469 4.18 -20.05 -8.63
N SER A 470 4.94 -19.41 -7.75
CA SER A 470 6.36 -19.68 -7.53
C SER A 470 6.59 -20.25 -6.13
N ILE A 471 7.50 -21.21 -6.04
CA ILE A 471 8.05 -21.72 -4.77
C ILE A 471 9.14 -20.81 -4.19
N LEU A 472 9.35 -19.61 -4.78
CA LEU A 472 10.33 -18.62 -4.34
C LEU A 472 11.76 -19.20 -4.30
N ASP A 473 12.07 -20.03 -5.29
CA ASP A 473 13.34 -20.74 -5.39
C ASP A 473 14.50 -19.81 -5.73
N PHE A 474 15.67 -20.16 -5.20
CA PHE A 474 16.90 -19.38 -5.35
C PHE A 474 17.54 -19.55 -6.74
N LYS A 475 16.90 -18.97 -7.74
CA LYS A 475 17.39 -18.88 -9.13
C LYS A 475 18.53 -17.86 -9.29
N TYR A 476 18.53 -16.83 -8.46
CA TYR A 476 19.35 -15.62 -8.61
C TYR A 476 20.58 -15.67 -7.70
N VAL A 477 21.50 -16.58 -8.04
CA VAL A 477 22.75 -16.83 -7.31
C VAL A 477 23.80 -15.77 -7.68
N PRO A 478 24.32 -14.98 -6.72
CA PRO A 478 25.50 -14.14 -6.93
C PRO A 478 26.67 -14.92 -7.58
N ASP A 479 27.04 -14.54 -8.81
CA ASP A 479 28.23 -15.01 -9.53
C ASP A 479 29.45 -14.08 -9.32
N GLY A 480 29.23 -12.98 -8.60
CA GLY A 480 30.21 -11.93 -8.34
C GLY A 480 30.38 -10.95 -9.49
N ARG A 481 29.37 -10.79 -10.36
CA ARG A 481 29.14 -9.59 -11.16
C ARG A 481 28.21 -8.65 -10.38
N ILE A 482 28.30 -7.35 -10.66
CA ILE A 482 27.36 -6.35 -10.17
C ILE A 482 26.49 -5.93 -11.36
N GLN A 483 25.18 -5.83 -11.14
CA GLN A 483 24.21 -5.50 -12.18
C GLN A 483 24.52 -4.12 -12.79
N GLY A 484 24.61 -4.05 -14.12
CA GLY A 484 24.75 -2.81 -14.88
C GLY A 484 23.42 -2.32 -15.46
N LYS A 485 23.43 -1.13 -16.09
CA LYS A 485 22.28 -0.63 -16.87
C LYS A 485 22.05 -1.52 -18.08
N GLU A 486 20.83 -1.99 -18.24
CA GLU A 486 20.39 -2.83 -19.35
C GLU A 486 19.17 -2.22 -20.05
N LYS A 487 19.05 -2.39 -21.37
CA LYS A 487 17.79 -2.18 -22.08
C LYS A 487 16.88 -3.40 -21.96
N SER A 488 15.59 -3.22 -22.17
CA SER A 488 14.60 -4.32 -22.14
C SER A 488 14.78 -5.41 -23.21
N GLY A 489 15.49 -5.09 -24.31
CA GLY A 489 15.63 -5.98 -25.47
C GLY A 489 14.37 -6.12 -26.33
N ARG A 490 13.27 -5.44 -25.98
CA ARG A 490 12.08 -5.31 -26.82
C ARG A 490 12.35 -4.36 -27.99
N MET A 491 11.66 -4.52 -29.10
CA MET A 491 11.78 -3.58 -30.24
C MET A 491 11.34 -2.18 -29.80
N GLU A 492 12.21 -1.19 -29.97
CA GLU A 492 11.88 0.22 -29.75
C GLU A 492 11.03 0.72 -30.93
N GLY A 493 9.71 0.58 -30.79
CA GLY A 493 8.71 1.11 -31.72
C GLY A 493 7.86 2.18 -31.04
N MET A 494 7.43 3.20 -31.79
CA MET A 494 6.53 4.22 -31.27
C MET A 494 5.11 3.66 -31.16
N LEU A 495 4.76 3.12 -29.99
CA LEU A 495 3.38 2.77 -29.66
C LEU A 495 2.51 4.03 -29.65
N TRP A 496 1.42 3.98 -30.42
CA TRP A 496 0.44 5.07 -30.48
C TRP A 496 -0.42 5.10 -29.22
N PHE A 497 -1.07 6.25 -28.95
CA PHE A 497 -1.86 6.45 -27.73
C PHE A 497 -3.00 5.43 -27.54
N PHE A 498 -3.56 4.89 -28.63
CA PHE A 498 -4.60 3.85 -28.59
C PHE A 498 -4.05 2.45 -28.23
N GLU A 499 -2.74 2.23 -28.36
CA GLU A 499 -2.05 1.00 -27.93
C GLU A 499 -1.69 1.04 -26.43
N ARG A 500 -2.02 2.15 -25.74
CA ARG A 500 -1.81 2.41 -24.31
C ARG A 500 -3.17 2.59 -23.59
N PRO A 501 -4.00 1.53 -23.46
CA PRO A 501 -5.40 1.65 -23.08
C PRO A 501 -5.62 2.28 -21.70
N LEU A 502 -4.76 2.00 -20.72
CA LEU A 502 -4.87 2.63 -19.39
C LEU A 502 -4.63 4.15 -19.44
N GLU A 503 -3.58 4.59 -20.13
CA GLU A 503 -3.29 6.02 -20.27
C GLU A 503 -4.41 6.76 -21.01
N MET A 504 -4.96 6.15 -22.06
CA MET A 504 -6.11 6.71 -22.77
C MET A 504 -7.34 6.85 -21.86
N ILE A 505 -7.66 5.83 -21.05
CA ILE A 505 -8.75 5.88 -20.07
C ILE A 505 -8.51 7.00 -19.07
N TYR A 506 -7.32 7.09 -18.48
CA TYR A 506 -7.02 8.13 -17.51
C TYR A 506 -7.00 9.53 -18.11
N PHE A 507 -6.51 9.71 -19.34
CA PHE A 507 -6.60 10.98 -20.04
C PHE A 507 -8.05 11.41 -20.29
N VAL A 508 -8.95 10.47 -20.64
CA VAL A 508 -10.39 10.75 -20.75
C VAL A 508 -10.99 11.15 -19.40
N VAL A 509 -10.62 10.48 -18.30
CA VAL A 509 -11.04 10.87 -16.94
C VAL A 509 -10.56 12.29 -16.60
N PHE A 510 -9.32 12.63 -16.94
CA PHE A 510 -8.77 13.98 -16.77
C PHE A 510 -9.55 15.04 -17.58
N VAL A 511 -9.85 14.77 -18.85
CA VAL A 511 -10.63 15.71 -19.69
C VAL A 511 -12.04 15.89 -19.11
N ILE A 512 -12.71 14.81 -18.69
CA ILE A 512 -14.04 14.87 -18.07
C ILE A 512 -13.99 15.68 -16.77
N GLY A 513 -13.03 15.41 -15.88
CA GLY A 513 -12.88 16.15 -14.62
C GLY A 513 -12.62 17.65 -14.84
N CYS A 514 -11.77 18.01 -15.81
CA CYS A 514 -11.55 19.40 -16.21
C CYS A 514 -12.84 20.08 -16.70
N LEU A 515 -13.66 19.40 -17.51
CA LEU A 515 -14.95 19.91 -17.97
C LEU A 515 -15.96 20.09 -16.82
N VAL A 516 -15.98 19.18 -15.85
CA VAL A 516 -16.82 19.28 -14.64
C VAL A 516 -16.41 20.48 -13.78
N ILE A 517 -15.10 20.65 -13.53
CA ILE A 517 -14.56 21.79 -12.76
C ILE A 517 -14.87 23.11 -13.46
N LEU A 518 -14.68 23.19 -14.78
CA LEU A 518 -14.98 24.39 -15.57
C LEU A 518 -16.47 24.72 -15.56
N GLY A 519 -17.34 23.72 -15.80
CA GLY A 519 -18.79 23.89 -15.78
C GLY A 519 -19.32 24.32 -14.41
N GLY A 520 -18.80 23.71 -13.33
CA GLY A 520 -19.11 24.09 -11.96
C GLY A 520 -18.68 25.54 -11.65
N SER A 521 -17.47 25.91 -12.04
CA SER A 521 -16.93 27.27 -11.85
C SER A 521 -17.76 28.32 -12.59
N LEU A 522 -18.16 28.05 -13.83
CA LEU A 522 -19.06 28.92 -14.61
C LEU A 522 -20.46 29.01 -13.98
N GLY A 523 -20.99 27.91 -13.45
CA GLY A 523 -22.27 27.90 -12.73
C GLY A 523 -22.24 28.73 -11.45
N VAL A 524 -21.17 28.61 -10.65
CA VAL A 524 -20.95 29.43 -9.45
C VAL A 524 -20.80 30.91 -9.82
N ALA A 525 -20.00 31.23 -10.85
CA ALA A 525 -19.85 32.60 -11.33
C ALA A 525 -21.21 33.20 -11.74
N GLN A 526 -22.03 32.47 -12.52
CA GLN A 526 -23.38 32.92 -12.88
C GLN A 526 -24.28 33.16 -11.66
N LEU A 527 -24.25 32.26 -10.65
CA LEU A 527 -25.02 32.44 -9.42
C LEU A 527 -24.57 33.67 -8.63
N VAL A 528 -23.27 33.97 -8.57
CA VAL A 528 -22.73 35.18 -7.93
C VAL A 528 -23.18 36.44 -8.68
N THR A 529 -23.08 36.48 -10.01
CA THR A 529 -23.53 37.64 -10.81
C THR A 529 -25.04 37.88 -10.68
N VAL A 530 -25.85 36.82 -10.62
CA VAL A 530 -27.30 36.90 -10.37
C VAL A 530 -27.60 37.33 -8.93
N GLY A 531 -26.82 36.88 -7.94
CA GLY A 531 -26.97 37.31 -6.54
C GLY A 531 -26.63 38.79 -6.32
N ILE A 532 -25.57 39.30 -6.96
CA ILE A 532 -25.18 40.71 -6.91
C ILE A 532 -26.21 41.60 -7.61
N SER A 533 -26.69 41.21 -8.80
CA SER A 533 -27.73 41.97 -9.50
C SER A 533 -29.12 41.88 -8.84
N GLY A 534 -29.42 40.77 -8.14
CA GLY A 534 -30.63 40.63 -7.33
C GLY A 534 -30.62 41.49 -6.07
N SER A 535 -29.47 41.59 -5.38
CA SER A 535 -29.33 42.44 -4.20
C SER A 535 -29.35 43.94 -4.54
N GLN A 536 -28.79 44.36 -5.68
CA GLN A 536 -28.95 45.74 -6.16
C GLN A 536 -30.42 46.14 -6.46
N ARG A 537 -31.29 45.18 -6.78
CA ARG A 537 -32.74 45.40 -6.96
C ARG A 537 -33.58 45.36 -5.68
N LEU A 538 -32.94 45.15 -4.52
CA LEU A 538 -33.55 45.21 -3.19
C LEU A 538 -33.14 46.47 -2.40
N PHE A 539 -32.23 47.27 -2.97
CA PHE A 539 -31.78 48.57 -2.45
C PHE A 539 -32.20 49.77 -3.35
N LEU A 540 -33.05 49.51 -4.34
CA LEU A 540 -33.74 50.48 -5.21
C LEU A 540 -35.25 50.25 -5.11
#